data_AF-A0AAW9T926-F1
#
_entry.id   AF-A0AAW9T926-F1
#
_cell.length_a   1.000
_cell.length_b   1.000
_cell.length_c   1.000
_cell.angle_alpha   90.00
_cell.angle_beta   90.00
_cell.angle_gamma   90.00
#
_symmetry.space_group_name_H-M   'P 1'
#
loop_
_entity.id
_entity.type
_entity.pdbx_description
1 polymer ?
#
loop_
_entity_poly.entity_id
_entity_poly.type
_entity_poly.pdbx_seq_one_letter_code
_entity_poly.pdbx_strand_id
1 'polypeptide(L)' 'MNEQGWIAKPVIICDDVWVGANSVILPGITIGKGAVVGAGSVVTKDVPAYAIVMGNPAKIKKYRE' A
#
# COMPACT_ATOMS: atom_id res chain seq x y z
N MET A 1 12.94 28.37 -7.28
CA MET A 1 12.19 27.16 -6.88
C MET A 1 13.24 26.09 -6.67
N ASN A 2 13.41 25.58 -5.45
CA ASN A 2 14.44 24.55 -5.20
C ASN A 2 13.99 23.25 -5.87
N GLU A 3 14.91 22.55 -6.53
CA GLU A 3 14.64 21.20 -7.04
C GLU A 3 14.43 20.28 -5.83
N GLN A 4 13.19 19.83 -5.64
CA GLN A 4 12.88 18.82 -4.65
C GLN A 4 13.30 17.47 -5.22
N GLY A 5 14.06 16.68 -4.46
CA GLY A 5 14.42 15.33 -4.87
C GLY A 5 13.17 14.44 -4.98
N TRP A 6 13.05 13.69 -6.08
CA TRP A 6 12.00 12.70 -6.28
C TRP A 6 12.60 11.30 -6.33
N ILE A 7 11.87 10.32 -5.81
CA ILE A 7 12.25 8.90 -5.84
C ILE A 7 11.22 8.20 -6.70
N ALA A 8 11.65 7.62 -7.83
CA ALA A 8 10.83 6.69 -8.61
C ALA A 8 11.34 5.27 -8.40
N LYS A 9 10.47 4.44 -7.83
CA LYS A 9 10.63 3.00 -7.72
C LYS A 9 9.30 2.35 -8.09
N PRO A 10 9.31 1.24 -8.84
CA PRO A 10 8.09 0.57 -9.24
C PRO A 10 7.27 0.16 -8.01
N VAL A 11 5.95 0.29 -8.12
CA VAL A 11 4.99 -0.29 -7.17
C VAL A 11 4.47 -1.57 -7.79
N ILE A 12 4.49 -2.66 -7.02
CA ILE A 12 4.00 -3.96 -7.47
C ILE A 12 2.69 -4.25 -6.75
N ILE A 13 1.61 -4.43 -7.50
CA ILE A 13 0.30 -4.84 -6.98
C ILE A 13 0.02 -6.22 -7.55
N CYS A 14 0.00 -7.24 -6.69
CA CYS A 14 -0.29 -8.61 -7.08
C CYS A 14 -1.79 -8.84 -7.35
N ASP A 15 -2.12 -10.07 -7.77
CA ASP A 15 -3.50 -10.49 -8.06
C ASP A 15 -4.46 -10.32 -6.87
N ASP A 16 -5.74 -10.12 -7.16
CA ASP A 16 -6.84 -10.08 -6.17
C ASP A 16 -6.71 -9.03 -5.06
N VAL A 17 -5.89 -8.00 -5.27
CA VAL A 17 -5.72 -6.88 -4.34
C VAL A 17 -6.90 -5.91 -4.44
N TRP A 18 -7.42 -5.48 -3.29
CA TRP A 18 -8.37 -4.39 -3.22
C TRP A 18 -7.71 -3.12 -2.67
N VAL A 19 -7.64 -2.07 -3.48
CA VAL A 19 -7.16 -0.74 -3.05
C VAL A 19 -8.34 0.19 -2.82
N GLY A 20 -8.53 0.59 -1.56
CA GLY A 20 -9.57 1.53 -1.16
C GLY A 20 -9.34 2.93 -1.74
N ALA A 21 -10.43 3.65 -1.97
CA ALA A 21 -10.38 5.00 -2.54
C ALA A 21 -9.47 5.93 -1.72
N ASN A 22 -8.81 6.88 -2.41
CA ASN A 22 -7.93 7.88 -1.81
C ASN A 22 -6.70 7.29 -1.07
N SER A 23 -6.34 6.03 -1.32
CA SER A 23 -5.10 5.48 -0.77
C SER A 23 -3.87 6.02 -1.48
N VAL A 24 -2.78 6.18 -0.73
CA VAL A 24 -1.45 6.56 -1.22
C VAL A 24 -0.50 5.40 -0.97
N ILE A 25 0.23 4.97 -2.01
CA ILE A 25 1.23 3.90 -1.92
C ILE A 25 2.59 4.52 -2.26
N LEU A 26 3.55 4.42 -1.34
CA LEU A 26 4.88 5.00 -1.56
C LEU A 26 5.67 4.23 -2.64
N PRO A 27 6.65 4.88 -3.29
CA PRO A 27 7.49 4.22 -4.29
C PRO A 27 8.22 2.99 -3.74
N GLY A 28 8.26 1.90 -4.51
CA GLY A 28 9.01 0.69 -4.17
C GLY A 28 8.26 -0.31 -3.30
N ILE A 29 6.98 -0.08 -3.02
CA ILE A 29 6.15 -0.96 -2.21
C ILE A 29 5.56 -2.11 -3.05
N THR A 30 5.56 -3.29 -2.46
CA THR A 30 4.84 -4.48 -2.96
C THR A 30 3.58 -4.73 -2.13
N ILE A 31 2.43 -4.84 -2.78
CA ILE A 31 1.17 -5.29 -2.19
C ILE A 31 0.92 -6.73 -2.61
N GLY A 32 1.04 -7.64 -1.64
CA GLY A 32 0.92 -9.07 -1.86
C GLY A 32 -0.49 -9.52 -2.29
N LYS A 33 -0.55 -10.70 -2.92
CA LYS A 33 -1.78 -11.28 -3.46
C LYS A 33 -2.91 -11.28 -2.44
N GLY A 34 -4.11 -10.89 -2.88
CA GLY A 34 -5.31 -10.93 -2.04
C GLY A 34 -5.33 -9.90 -0.92
N ALA A 35 -4.35 -9.00 -0.79
CA ALA A 35 -4.34 -7.99 0.26
C ALA A 35 -5.44 -6.92 0.08
N VAL A 36 -5.79 -6.24 1.17
CA VAL A 36 -6.73 -5.10 1.15
C VAL A 36 -6.07 -3.88 1.76
N VAL A 37 -6.07 -2.77 1.02
CA VAL A 37 -5.69 -1.45 1.51
C VAL A 37 -6.98 -0.67 1.79
N GLY A 38 -7.23 -0.31 3.06
CA GLY A 38 -8.41 0.46 3.43
C GLY A 38 -8.40 1.88 2.82
N ALA A 39 -9.58 2.50 2.64
CA ALA A 39 -9.67 3.85 2.08
C ALA A 39 -8.86 4.88 2.90
N GLY A 40 -8.27 5.86 2.21
CA GLY A 40 -7.46 6.93 2.81
C GLY A 40 -6.15 6.47 3.47
N SER A 41 -5.67 5.26 3.16
CA SER A 41 -4.46 4.74 3.79
C SER A 41 -3.19 5.24 3.13
N VAL A 42 -2.12 5.44 3.92
CA VAL A 42 -0.78 5.78 3.42
C VAL A 42 0.14 4.59 3.65
N VAL A 43 0.40 3.82 2.60
CA VAL A 43 1.18 2.58 2.65
C VAL A 43 2.67 2.91 2.53
N THR A 44 3.39 2.73 3.64
CA THR A 44 4.81 3.06 3.77
C THR A 44 5.73 1.84 3.84
N LYS A 45 5.16 0.62 3.82
CA LYS A 45 5.85 -0.68 3.90
C LYS A 45 5.11 -1.70 3.06
N ASP A 46 5.81 -2.75 2.64
CA ASP A 46 5.23 -3.88 1.93
C ASP A 46 4.05 -4.48 2.69
N VAL A 47 3.03 -4.89 1.95
CA VAL A 47 1.81 -5.49 2.48
C VAL A 47 1.86 -6.99 2.22
N PRO A 48 1.88 -7.84 3.27
CA PRO A 48 1.87 -9.29 3.07
C PRO A 48 0.62 -9.77 2.33
N ALA A 49 0.72 -10.93 1.67
CA ALA A 49 -0.44 -11.55 1.03
C ALA A 49 -1.58 -11.75 2.03
N TYR A 50 -2.82 -11.54 1.56
CA TYR A 50 -4.06 -11.62 2.36
C TYR A 50 -4.16 -10.65 3.55
N ALA A 51 -3.17 -9.77 3.77
CA ALA A 51 -3.23 -8.80 4.86
C ALA A 51 -4.23 -7.67 4.55
N ILE A 52 -4.94 -7.22 5.58
CA ILE A 52 -5.81 -6.05 5.53
C ILE A 52 -5.10 -4.93 6.30
N VAL A 53 -4.67 -3.89 5.60
CA VAL A 53 -3.96 -2.73 6.15
C VAL A 53 -4.83 -1.47 6.09
N MET A 54 -4.72 -0.60 7.09
CA MET A 54 -5.35 0.72 7.03
C MET A 54 -4.64 1.78 7.88
N GLY A 55 -4.89 3.06 7.56
CA GLY A 55 -4.44 4.23 8.31
C GLY A 55 -3.24 4.95 7.70
N ASN A 56 -2.72 5.96 8.41
CA ASN A 56 -1.55 6.74 8.04
C ASN A 56 -0.59 6.86 9.26
N PRO A 57 0.56 6.13 9.29
CA PRO A 57 0.96 5.12 8.33
C PRO A 57 0.07 3.87 8.39
N ALA A 58 -0.12 3.20 7.27
CA ALA A 58 -0.93 1.98 7.18
C ALA A 58 -0.33 0.85 8.03
N LYS A 59 -1.17 0.19 8.84
CA LYS A 59 -0.78 -0.95 9.69
C LYS A 59 -1.72 -2.11 9.43
N ILE A 60 -1.18 -3.33 9.55
CA ILE A 60 -1.98 -4.57 9.49
C ILE A 60 -3.02 -4.54 10.62
N LYS A 61 -4.28 -4.78 10.26
CA LYS A 61 -5.40 -4.92 11.21
C LYS A 61 -5.82 -6.37 11.39
N LYS A 62 -5.87 -7.12 10.29
CA LYS A 62 -6.17 -8.55 10.28
C LYS A 62 -5.72 -9.15 8.94
N TYR A 63 -5.89 -10.45 8.78
CA TYR A 63 -5.75 -11.16 7.51
C TYR A 63 -7.14 -11.59 7.01
N ARG A 64 -7.29 -11.76 5.69
CA ARG A 64 -8.44 -12.40 5.07
C ARG A 64 -8.42 -13.89 5.41
N GLU A 65 -9.61 -14.46 5.57
CA GLU A 65 -9.83 -15.91 5.69
C GLU A 65 -9.68 -16.61 4.35
#